data_AF-A0A257WBE8-F1
#
_entry.id   AF-A0A257WBE8-F1
#
_cell.length_a   1.000
_cell.length_b   1.000
_cell.length_c   1.000
_cell.angle_alpha   90.00
_cell.angle_beta   90.00
_cell.angle_gamma   90.00
#
_symmetry.space_group_name_H-M   'P 1'
#
loop_
_entity.id
_entity.type
_entity.pdbx_description
1 polymer ?
#
loop_
_entity_poly.entity_id
_entity_poly.type
_entity_poly.pdbx_seq_one_letter_code
_entity_poly.pdbx_strand_id
1 'polypeptide(L)'
;MGARLTRAKSQFGRLIIMSRWMVLLVAMACCGCGADSITLANYEKIQPGMTKDEVEAILGPARQNYQQGILTWSSGGSRIITIVFDDRGLVDKKDMEGL
;
A
#
# COMPACT_ATOMS: atom_id res chain seq x y z
N MET A 1 34.86 55.35 42.83
CA MET A 1 35.38 54.64 41.63
C MET A 1 34.24 53.83 41.03
N GLY A 2 34.05 53.89 39.71
CA GLY A 2 33.04 53.10 38.99
C GLY A 2 32.05 53.97 38.23
N ALA A 3 31.84 53.67 36.96
CA ALA A 3 31.56 54.62 35.89
C ALA A 3 30.09 54.74 35.45
N ARG A 4 29.91 55.74 34.60
CA ARG A 4 28.76 56.19 33.82
C ARG A 4 28.12 55.17 32.85
N LEU A 5 26.82 55.41 32.61
CA LEU A 5 26.07 55.44 31.34
C LEU A 5 25.53 54.14 30.67
N THR A 6 24.23 54.22 30.37
CA THR A 6 23.54 53.99 29.08
C THR A 6 22.88 52.65 28.72
N ARG A 7 21.55 52.77 28.54
CA ARG A 7 20.75 52.50 27.32
C ARG A 7 20.01 51.16 27.21
N ALA A 8 18.70 51.34 27.02
CA ALA A 8 17.67 50.39 26.63
C ALA A 8 17.99 49.51 25.42
N LYS A 9 17.28 48.38 25.31
CA LYS A 9 16.81 47.81 24.04
C LYS A 9 15.69 46.77 24.27
N SER A 10 14.47 47.17 23.91
CA SER A 10 13.40 46.26 23.48
C SER A 10 13.77 45.71 22.10
N GLN A 11 13.73 44.39 21.91
CA GLN A 11 13.63 43.76 20.60
C GLN A 11 12.94 42.40 20.70
N PHE A 12 11.88 42.29 19.89
CA PHE A 12 11.16 41.11 19.45
C PHE A 12 12.05 39.90 19.13
N GLY A 13 11.57 38.68 19.41
CA GLY A 13 12.19 37.49 18.85
C GLY A 13 11.52 36.17 19.19
N ARG A 14 10.79 35.63 18.21
CA ARG A 14 10.55 34.20 17.94
C ARG A 14 9.49 33.49 18.81
N LEU A 15 8.21 33.52 18.42
CA LEU A 15 7.58 32.83 17.27
C LEU A 15 7.39 31.32 17.54
N ILE A 16 6.18 31.00 18.01
CA ILE A 16 5.39 29.79 17.67
C ILE A 16 6.03 28.46 18.10
N ILE A 17 6.03 28.22 19.41
CA ILE A 17 5.96 26.87 19.98
C ILE A 17 4.46 26.50 19.99
N MET A 18 3.90 26.15 18.83
CA MET A 18 2.59 25.53 18.74
C MET A 18 2.76 24.24 17.94
N SER A 19 2.91 23.14 18.66
CA SER A 19 1.74 22.33 19.05
C SER A 19 1.38 21.44 17.85
N ARG A 20 2.11 20.33 17.68
CA ARG A 20 1.66 19.01 18.17
C ARG A 20 0.28 18.58 17.62
N TRP A 21 -0.05 19.05 16.42
CA TRP A 21 -1.24 18.63 15.65
C TRP A 21 -0.86 18.07 14.27
N MET A 22 0.40 17.68 14.08
CA MET A 22 0.93 17.15 12.82
C MET A 22 1.71 15.85 13.04
N VAL A 23 1.24 14.99 13.95
CA VAL A 23 1.83 13.65 14.21
C VAL A 23 0.76 12.54 14.27
N LEU A 24 -0.54 12.86 14.09
CA LEU A 24 -1.66 11.94 14.34
C LEU A 24 -2.40 11.47 13.07
N LEU A 25 -1.77 11.56 11.89
CA LEU A 25 -2.31 11.03 10.63
C LEU A 25 -1.44 9.93 9.99
N VAL A 26 -0.36 9.51 10.66
CA VAL A 26 0.61 8.52 10.15
C VAL A 26 0.42 7.12 10.77
N ALA A 27 -0.57 6.93 11.65
CA ALA A 27 -0.75 5.69 12.43
C ALA A 27 -1.97 4.84 12.02
N MET A 28 -2.40 4.87 10.76
CA MET A 28 -3.50 4.02 10.25
C MET A 28 -3.02 3.13 9.09
N ALA A 29 -1.83 2.53 9.23
CA ALA A 29 -1.21 1.69 8.20
C ALA A 29 -0.59 0.39 8.76
N CYS A 30 -1.18 -0.23 9.80
CA CYS A 30 -0.55 -1.40 10.45
C CYS A 30 -1.49 -2.53 10.89
N CYS A 31 -2.65 -2.75 10.27
CA CYS A 31 -3.48 -3.94 10.58
C CYS A 31 -4.08 -4.58 9.31
N GLY A 32 -3.22 -5.17 8.49
CA GLY A 32 -3.61 -6.02 7.36
C GLY A 32 -2.92 -7.38 7.38
N CYS A 33 -2.72 -7.97 8.57
CA CYS A 33 -2.19 -9.32 8.70
C CYS A 33 -3.35 -10.32 8.89
N GLY A 34 -3.52 -11.26 7.94
CA GLY A 34 -3.96 -12.62 8.27
C GLY A 34 -5.21 -13.18 7.61
N ALA A 35 -5.84 -12.52 6.63
CA ALA A 35 -6.90 -13.17 5.84
C ALA A 35 -6.28 -13.79 4.58
N ASP A 36 -6.50 -15.09 4.36
CA ASP A 36 -6.12 -15.77 3.13
C ASP A 36 -6.95 -15.18 1.97
N SER A 37 -6.29 -14.42 1.09
CA SER A 37 -6.95 -13.80 -0.06
C SER A 37 -7.22 -14.79 -1.20
N ILE A 38 -6.60 -15.98 -1.14
CA ILE A 38 -6.70 -17.03 -2.14
C ILE A 38 -7.88 -17.93 -1.79
N THR A 39 -9.07 -17.47 -2.17
CA THR A 39 -10.35 -18.17 -1.94
C THR A 39 -11.16 -18.23 -3.22
N LEU A 40 -12.06 -19.22 -3.33
CA LEU A 40 -12.97 -19.34 -4.48
C LEU A 40 -13.79 -18.06 -4.70
N ALA A 41 -14.31 -17.47 -3.62
CA ALA A 41 -15.10 -16.24 -3.69
C ALA A 41 -14.32 -15.05 -4.26
N ASN A 42 -13.01 -14.95 -3.99
CA ASN A 42 -12.17 -13.90 -4.57
C ASN A 42 -11.79 -14.23 -6.02
N TYR A 43 -11.53 -15.50 -6.34
CA TYR A 43 -11.31 -15.94 -7.71
C TYR A 43 -12.50 -15.65 -8.62
N GLU A 44 -13.74 -15.86 -8.15
CA GLU A 44 -14.96 -15.59 -8.91
C GLU A 44 -15.16 -14.10 -9.21
N LYS A 45 -14.71 -13.21 -8.33
CA LYS A 45 -14.77 -11.75 -8.57
C LYS A 45 -13.88 -11.31 -9.72
N ILE A 46 -12.82 -12.06 -10.04
CA ILE A 46 -11.88 -11.72 -11.11
C ILE A 46 -12.52 -12.04 -12.45
N GLN A 47 -12.63 -11.01 -13.29
CA GLN A 47 -13.26 -11.09 -14.59
C GLN A 47 -12.28 -10.70 -15.70
N PRO A 48 -12.45 -11.24 -16.92
CA PRO A 48 -11.73 -10.74 -18.09
C PRO A 48 -11.89 -9.23 -18.24
N GLY A 49 -10.83 -8.54 -18.65
CA GLY A 49 -10.81 -7.09 -18.78
C GLY A 49 -10.39 -6.32 -17.53
N MET A 50 -10.23 -6.96 -16.37
CA MET A 50 -9.69 -6.30 -15.17
C MET A 50 -8.19 -5.98 -15.33
N THR A 51 -7.74 -4.90 -14.71
CA THR A 51 -6.34 -4.52 -14.64
C THR A 51 -5.60 -5.28 -13.54
N LYS A 52 -4.26 -5.28 -13.60
CA LYS A 52 -3.41 -5.85 -12.53
C LYS A 52 -3.75 -5.27 -11.16
N ASP A 53 -3.95 -3.96 -11.06
CA ASP A 53 -4.20 -3.28 -9.79
C ASP A 53 -5.56 -3.69 -9.20
N GLU A 54 -6.58 -3.86 -10.03
CA GLU A 54 -7.89 -4.38 -9.60
C GLU A 54 -7.80 -5.82 -9.10
N VAL A 55 -7.00 -6.66 -9.77
CA VAL A 55 -6.74 -8.03 -9.32
C VAL A 55 -5.97 -8.04 -7.99
N GLU A 56 -4.95 -7.19 -7.84
CA GLU A 56 -4.17 -7.08 -6.61
C GLU A 56 -4.96 -6.46 -5.45
N ALA A 57 -5.99 -5.66 -5.73
CA ALA A 57 -6.94 -5.20 -4.72
C ALA A 57 -7.80 -6.35 -4.16
N ILE A 58 -8.00 -7.44 -4.93
CA ILE A 58 -8.79 -8.60 -4.53
C ILE A 58 -7.91 -9.68 -3.89
N LEU A 59 -6.81 -10.05 -4.55
CA LEU A 59 -5.94 -11.16 -4.16
C LEU A 59 -4.72 -10.73 -3.33
N GLY A 60 -4.48 -9.42 -3.20
CA GLY A 60 -3.21 -8.91 -2.68
C GLY A 60 -2.10 -8.96 -3.74
N PRO A 61 -0.85 -8.67 -3.35
CA PRO A 61 0.27 -8.67 -4.29
C PRO A 61 0.54 -10.06 -4.86
N ALA A 62 0.85 -10.13 -6.16
CA ALA A 62 1.27 -11.38 -6.79
C ALA A 62 2.57 -11.91 -6.15
N ARG A 63 2.67 -13.24 -6.01
CA ARG A 63 3.89 -13.89 -5.48
C ARG A 63 4.95 -14.10 -6.54
N GLN A 64 4.51 -14.39 -7.77
CA GLN A 64 5.39 -14.66 -8.90
C GLN A 64 4.89 -13.93 -10.13
N ASN A 65 5.84 -13.40 -10.91
CA ASN A 65 5.61 -12.77 -12.19
C ASN A 65 6.52 -13.45 -13.20
N TYR A 66 5.92 -14.19 -14.13
CA TYR A 66 6.63 -14.82 -15.23
C TYR A 66 6.70 -13.88 -16.43
N GLN A 67 7.68 -14.10 -17.30
CA GLN A 67 7.77 -13.36 -18.57
C GLN A 67 6.47 -13.58 -19.37
N GLN A 68 5.94 -12.52 -19.99
CA GLN A 68 4.69 -12.50 -20.78
C GLN A 68 3.39 -12.21 -20.01
N GLY A 69 3.45 -11.56 -18.83
CA GLY A 69 2.23 -11.09 -18.17
C GLY A 69 1.44 -12.21 -17.50
N ILE A 70 2.11 -13.28 -17.08
CA ILE A 70 1.50 -14.35 -16.28
C ILE A 70 1.86 -14.11 -14.82
N LEU A 71 0.84 -13.81 -14.01
CA LEU A 71 0.99 -13.60 -12.58
C LEU A 71 0.37 -14.74 -11.80
N THR A 72 1.04 -15.12 -10.72
CA THR A 72 0.60 -16.22 -9.85
C THR A 72 0.52 -15.76 -8.40
N TRP A 73 -0.60 -16.11 -7.78
CA TRP A 73 -0.84 -15.97 -6.36
C TRP A 73 -0.93 -17.37 -5.75
N SER A 74 -0.30 -17.55 -4.58
CA SER A 74 -0.38 -18.83 -3.88
C SER A 74 -0.60 -18.60 -2.39
N SER A 75 -1.22 -19.57 -1.72
CA SER A 75 -1.38 -19.58 -0.27
C SER A 75 -1.30 -21.00 0.27
N GLY A 76 -0.64 -21.16 1.43
CA GLY A 76 -0.51 -22.45 2.11
C GLY A 76 0.17 -23.59 1.33
N GLY A 77 0.76 -23.32 0.17
CA GLY A 77 1.50 -24.30 -0.65
C GLY A 77 0.65 -25.13 -1.63
N SER A 78 -0.67 -25.15 -1.49
CA SER A 78 -1.56 -25.96 -2.36
C SER A 78 -2.61 -25.17 -3.12
N ARG A 79 -2.94 -23.95 -2.69
CA ARG A 79 -3.89 -23.08 -3.40
C ARG A 79 -3.11 -22.13 -4.30
N ILE A 80 -3.38 -22.21 -5.60
CA ILE A 80 -2.71 -21.39 -6.62
C ILE A 80 -3.78 -20.76 -7.50
N ILE A 81 -3.67 -19.46 -7.76
CA ILE A 81 -4.43 -18.75 -8.79
C ILE A 81 -3.42 -18.20 -9.78
N THR A 82 -3.61 -18.51 -11.06
CA THR A 82 -2.78 -18.00 -12.16
C THR A 82 -3.64 -17.13 -13.07
N ILE A 83 -3.14 -15.94 -13.40
CA ILE A 83 -3.84 -14.99 -14.26
C ILE A 83 -2.90 -14.58 -15.37
N VAL A 84 -3.41 -14.64 -16.60
CA VAL A 84 -2.71 -14.20 -17.80
C VAL A 84 -3.30 -12.86 -18.20
N PHE A 85 -2.43 -11.87 -18.34
CA PHE A 85 -2.77 -10.54 -18.84
C PHE A 85 -2.44 -10.44 -20.33
N ASP A 86 -3.29 -9.75 -21.10
CA ASP A 86 -3.05 -9.44 -22.50
C ASP A 86 -1.96 -8.35 -22.67
N ASP A 87 -1.67 -7.98 -23.91
CA ASP A 87 -0.71 -6.93 -24.27
C ASP A 87 -1.12 -5.52 -23.78
N ARG A 88 -2.38 -5.34 -23.40
CA ARG A 88 -2.93 -4.12 -22.82
C ARG A 88 -2.89 -4.14 -21.28
N GLY A 89 -2.44 -5.23 -20.68
CA GLY A 89 -2.40 -5.39 -19.23
C GLY A 89 -3.76 -5.71 -18.60
N LEU A 90 -4.68 -6.29 -19.38
CA LEU A 90 -6.00 -6.69 -18.92
C LEU A 90 -6.08 -8.22 -18.79
N VAL A 91 -6.89 -8.72 -17.85
CA VAL A 91 -7.11 -10.16 -17.68
C VAL A 91 -7.66 -10.76 -18.97
N ASP A 92 -6.89 -11.68 -19.57
CA ASP A 92 -7.31 -12.51 -20.70
C ASP A 92 -7.82 -13.87 -20.19
N LYS A 93 -7.02 -14.52 -19.34
CA LYS A 93 -7.33 -15.86 -18.80
C LYS A 93 -7.04 -15.95 -17.33
N LYS A 94 -7.75 -16.85 -16.66
CA LYS A 94 -7.51 -17.20 -15.26
C LYS A 94 -7.65 -18.71 -15.09
N ASP A 95 -6.86 -19.25 -14.18
CA ASP A 95 -6.87 -20.66 -13.78
C ASP A 95 -6.64 -20.76 -12.26
N MET A 96 -7.10 -21.85 -11.66
CA MET A 96 -6.92 -22.09 -10.23
C MET A 96 -6.67 -23.57 -9.95
N GLU A 97 -5.77 -23.84 -9.01
CA GLU A 97 -5.45 -25.17 -8.52
C GLU A 97 -5.67 -25.23 -6.99
N GLY A 98 -6.38 -26.26 -6.53
CA GLY A 98 -6.53 -26.56 -5.10
C GLY A 98 -7.49 -25.68 -4.30
N LEU A 99 -8.38 -24.93 -4.97
CA LEU A 99 -9.45 -24.11 -4.35
C LEU A 99 -10.76 -24.87 -4.14
#